data_AF-A0A2X2VQC0-F1
#
_entry.id   AF-A0A2X2VQC0-F1
#
_cell.length_a   1.000
_cell.length_b   1.000
_cell.length_c   1.000
_cell.angle_alpha   90.00
_cell.angle_beta   90.00
_cell.angle_gamma   90.00
#
_symmetry.space_group_name_H-M   'P 1'
#
loop_
_entity.id
_entity.type
_entity.pdbx_description
1 polymer ?
#
loop_
_entity_poly.entity_id
_entity_poly.type
_entity_poly.pdbx_seq_one_letter_code
_entity_poly.pdbx_strand_id
1 'polypeptide(L)'
;MWPYLLLCVFLVSFSSFSACRLSNGDKSERIVLNVEFSPEKNTSQSSVLLNFTKDFKCRLSSDRMNFYDNIMHETYAVNGIRFKVKSDVGTSFPVSNLNYELISGASNDVAVINKVVPMVFDYVLEGRNVPTTQGNDTLTVKDAFVITTAKCESIGCWLFGDAGSYIVDLNISIKHRKTTCEFLSPHYFIKMEDVTTQELLAGNGKRSKSEDIKLRCDGIHGIASNPVTVKISDGDWDANGQILLNTISTGSKNVGF
;
A
#
# COMPACT_ATOMS: atom_id res chain seq x y z
N MET A 1 -56.28 4.34 -34.87
CA MET A 1 -55.59 3.72 -33.72
C MET A 1 -54.12 3.34 -34.00
N TRP A 2 -53.51 3.80 -35.10
CA TRP A 2 -52.10 3.53 -35.46
C TRP A 2 -51.09 4.68 -35.24
N PRO A 3 -51.45 5.99 -35.12
CA PRO A 3 -50.41 7.02 -34.97
C PRO A 3 -49.82 7.10 -33.56
N TYR A 4 -50.49 6.52 -32.56
CA TYR A 4 -50.04 6.56 -31.16
C TYR A 4 -49.02 5.44 -30.82
N LEU A 5 -48.97 4.37 -31.62
CA LEU A 5 -48.01 3.27 -31.37
C LEU A 5 -46.57 3.69 -31.73
N LEU A 6 -46.41 4.49 -32.79
CA LEU A 6 -45.12 5.06 -33.20
C LEU A 6 -44.60 6.10 -32.21
N LEU A 7 -45.49 6.85 -31.54
CA LEU A 7 -45.11 7.80 -30.49
C LEU A 7 -44.64 7.07 -29.21
N CYS A 8 -45.21 5.90 -28.90
CA CYS A 8 -44.77 5.06 -27.78
C CYS A 8 -43.37 4.45 -28.02
N VAL A 9 -42.97 4.19 -29.27
CA VAL A 9 -41.61 3.70 -29.60
C VAL A 9 -40.55 4.80 -29.40
N PHE A 10 -40.90 6.07 -29.55
CA PHE A 10 -40.02 7.21 -29.20
C PHE A 10 -40.01 7.55 -27.70
N LEU A 11 -41.00 7.08 -26.96
CA LEU A 11 -41.16 7.27 -25.50
C LEU A 11 -40.70 6.06 -24.69
N VAL A 12 -40.19 4.99 -25.33
CA VAL A 12 -39.39 4.00 -24.63
C VAL A 12 -38.18 4.77 -24.14
N SER A 13 -38.24 5.11 -22.85
CA SER A 13 -37.16 5.65 -22.06
C SER A 13 -35.85 5.11 -22.60
N PHE A 14 -34.95 6.00 -23.01
CA PHE A 14 -33.55 5.69 -23.21
C PHE A 14 -33.01 5.21 -21.85
N SER A 15 -33.37 4.01 -21.42
CA SER A 15 -32.69 3.29 -20.37
C SER A 15 -31.25 3.31 -20.78
N SER A 16 -30.39 3.79 -19.89
CA SER A 16 -28.98 4.07 -20.15
C SER A 16 -28.25 2.79 -20.54
N PHE A 17 -28.27 2.49 -21.84
CA PHE A 17 -27.58 1.34 -22.40
C PHE A 17 -26.06 1.59 -22.37
N SER A 18 -25.32 0.52 -22.15
CA SER A 18 -23.88 0.58 -21.94
C SER A 18 -23.11 0.33 -23.24
N ALA A 19 -21.96 0.96 -23.39
CA ALA A 19 -21.06 0.74 -24.52
C ALA A 19 -20.39 -0.64 -24.45
N CYS A 20 -20.17 -1.12 -23.23
CA CYS A 20 -19.64 -2.44 -22.92
C CYS A 20 -20.51 -3.13 -21.87
N ARG A 21 -20.56 -4.46 -21.86
CA ARG A 21 -21.24 -5.26 -20.82
C ARG A 21 -20.40 -6.44 -20.39
N LEU A 22 -20.63 -6.94 -19.18
CA LEU A 22 -20.10 -8.23 -18.76
C LEU A 22 -20.72 -9.36 -19.60
N SER A 23 -19.91 -10.35 -19.94
CA SER A 23 -20.38 -11.55 -20.63
C SER A 23 -21.29 -12.36 -19.70
N ASN A 24 -22.23 -13.11 -20.29
CA ASN A 24 -23.20 -13.96 -19.58
C ASN A 24 -24.27 -13.27 -18.72
N GLY A 25 -24.41 -11.94 -18.78
CA GLY A 25 -25.52 -11.21 -18.15
C GLY A 25 -25.32 -10.85 -16.68
N ASP A 26 -24.11 -11.07 -16.16
CA ASP A 26 -23.73 -10.60 -14.83
C ASP A 26 -23.74 -9.07 -14.75
N LYS A 27 -24.14 -8.53 -13.60
CA LYS A 27 -24.20 -7.08 -13.37
C LYS A 27 -22.91 -6.52 -12.77
N SER A 28 -22.14 -7.37 -12.08
CA SER A 28 -20.87 -6.96 -11.50
C SER A 28 -19.90 -8.12 -11.26
N GLU A 29 -18.63 -7.74 -11.10
CA GLU A 29 -17.55 -8.60 -10.61
C GLU A 29 -16.77 -7.85 -9.52
N ARG A 30 -16.38 -8.55 -8.45
CA ARG A 30 -15.46 -8.02 -7.44
C ARG A 30 -14.16 -8.80 -7.50
N ILE A 31 -13.03 -8.09 -7.58
CA ILE A 31 -11.69 -8.68 -7.56
C ILE A 31 -10.83 -8.05 -6.46
N VAL A 32 -9.83 -8.80 -6.01
CA VAL A 32 -8.82 -8.30 -5.07
C VAL A 32 -7.48 -8.24 -5.79
N LEU A 33 -6.83 -7.08 -5.80
CA LEU A 33 -5.52 -6.92 -6.39
C LEU A 33 -4.47 -6.65 -5.31
N ASN A 34 -3.35 -7.36 -5.39
CA ASN A 34 -2.24 -7.20 -4.47
C ASN A 34 -1.27 -6.16 -5.02
N VAL A 35 -0.93 -5.17 -4.21
CA VAL A 35 0.12 -4.19 -4.48
C VAL A 35 1.15 -4.25 -3.36
N GLU A 36 2.40 -4.47 -3.75
CA GLU A 36 3.55 -4.34 -2.88
C GLU A 36 4.34 -3.12 -3.33
N PHE A 37 4.76 -2.27 -2.39
CA PHE A 37 5.66 -1.17 -2.68
C PHE A 37 6.88 -1.21 -1.77
N SER A 38 8.02 -0.79 -2.31
CA SER A 38 9.26 -0.64 -1.55
C SER A 38 9.39 0.79 -1.09
N PRO A 39 9.49 1.05 0.22
CA PRO A 39 9.60 2.41 0.70
C PRO A 39 10.85 3.13 0.19
N GLU A 40 10.69 4.38 -0.27
CA GLU A 40 11.78 5.30 -0.62
C GLU A 40 11.68 6.60 0.21
N LYS A 41 12.48 7.63 -0.10
CA LYS A 41 12.66 8.77 0.81
C LYS A 41 11.35 9.50 1.17
N ASN A 42 10.52 9.86 0.20
CA ASN A 42 9.29 10.64 0.42
C ASN A 42 8.05 10.03 -0.22
N THR A 43 8.26 9.27 -1.29
CA THR A 43 7.21 8.67 -2.12
C THR A 43 7.67 7.30 -2.55
N SER A 44 6.75 6.41 -2.88
CA SER A 44 7.06 5.17 -3.61
C SER A 44 6.12 5.00 -4.79
N GLN A 45 6.58 4.30 -5.81
CA GLN A 45 5.79 3.98 -6.99
C GLN A 45 5.66 2.47 -7.12
N SER A 46 4.46 2.03 -7.46
CA SER A 46 4.18 0.66 -7.85
C SER A 46 3.12 0.67 -8.93
N SER A 47 2.88 -0.48 -9.53
CA SER A 47 1.84 -0.63 -10.54
C SER A 47 1.12 -1.93 -10.34
N VAL A 48 -0.20 -1.89 -10.46
CA VAL A 48 -1.02 -3.10 -10.43
C VAL A 48 -1.67 -3.31 -11.78
N LEU A 49 -1.77 -4.57 -12.18
CA LEU A 49 -2.48 -4.93 -13.39
C LEU A 49 -3.93 -5.22 -13.03
N LEU A 50 -4.87 -4.44 -13.57
CA LEU A 50 -6.27 -4.84 -13.58
C LEU A 50 -6.37 -6.10 -14.45
N ASN A 51 -6.87 -7.17 -13.87
CA ASN A 51 -7.10 -8.43 -14.57
C ASN A 51 -8.41 -9.00 -14.03
N PHE A 52 -9.49 -8.78 -14.77
CA PHE A 52 -10.81 -9.30 -14.42
C PHE A 52 -10.97 -10.71 -14.94
N THR A 53 -11.72 -11.54 -14.22
CA THR A 53 -11.90 -12.96 -14.55
C THR A 53 -13.10 -13.19 -15.45
N LYS A 54 -14.02 -12.22 -15.52
CA LYS A 54 -15.16 -12.28 -16.43
C LYS A 54 -14.85 -11.54 -17.73
N ASP A 55 -15.14 -12.23 -18.83
CA ASP A 55 -15.11 -11.63 -20.16
C ASP A 55 -16.11 -10.47 -20.24
N PHE A 56 -15.86 -9.54 -21.16
CA PHE A 56 -16.78 -8.46 -21.47
C PHE A 56 -16.85 -8.20 -22.96
N LYS A 57 -18.03 -7.69 -23.36
CA LYS A 57 -18.38 -7.38 -24.75
C LYS A 57 -18.56 -5.89 -24.89
N CYS A 58 -17.70 -5.25 -25.66
CA CYS A 58 -17.89 -3.88 -26.12
C CYS A 58 -18.43 -3.85 -27.54
N ARG A 59 -19.07 -2.74 -27.90
CA ARG A 59 -19.61 -2.56 -29.24
C ARG A 59 -18.53 -2.07 -30.20
N LEU A 60 -17.76 -1.08 -29.83
CA LEU A 60 -16.77 -0.43 -30.69
C LEU A 60 -15.39 -0.41 -30.01
N SER A 61 -14.34 -0.47 -30.81
CA SER A 61 -12.95 -0.29 -30.32
C SER A 61 -12.67 1.11 -29.77
N SER A 62 -13.54 2.08 -30.05
CA SER A 62 -13.51 3.43 -29.48
C SER A 62 -14.18 3.53 -28.12
N ASP A 63 -14.86 2.48 -27.65
CA ASP A 63 -15.56 2.51 -26.37
C ASP A 63 -14.59 2.64 -25.21
N ARG A 64 -15.01 3.40 -24.20
CA ARG A 64 -14.23 3.69 -23.01
C ARG A 64 -14.88 3.09 -21.77
N MET A 65 -14.05 2.78 -20.79
CA MET A 65 -14.49 2.44 -19.44
C MET A 65 -14.18 3.61 -18.52
N ASN A 66 -15.16 3.97 -17.71
CA ASN A 66 -15.00 4.97 -16.67
C ASN A 66 -14.25 4.35 -15.49
N PHE A 67 -13.33 5.12 -14.92
CA PHE A 67 -12.52 4.73 -13.79
C PHE A 67 -12.80 5.70 -12.63
N TYR A 68 -13.28 5.17 -11.51
CA TYR A 68 -13.54 5.92 -10.30
C TYR A 68 -12.52 5.52 -9.23
N ASP A 69 -11.72 6.48 -8.80
CA ASP A 69 -10.72 6.34 -7.74
C ASP A 69 -11.34 6.76 -6.39
N ASN A 70 -11.52 5.79 -5.49
CA ASN A 70 -12.06 6.04 -4.16
C ASN A 70 -10.96 6.13 -3.08
N ILE A 71 -9.68 6.02 -3.44
CA ILE A 71 -8.56 5.99 -2.49
C ILE A 71 -7.80 7.31 -2.39
N MET A 72 -7.96 8.21 -3.38
CA MET A 72 -7.20 9.46 -3.52
C MET A 72 -7.25 10.42 -2.31
N HIS A 73 -8.31 10.38 -1.50
CA HIS A 73 -8.55 11.34 -0.41
C HIS A 73 -8.29 10.79 1.00
N GLU A 74 -7.98 9.50 1.11
CA GLU A 74 -7.86 8.83 2.39
C GLU A 74 -6.39 8.73 2.85
N THR A 75 -6.20 8.58 4.16
CA THR A 75 -4.89 8.27 4.74
C THR A 75 -4.91 6.84 5.27
N TYR A 76 -3.92 6.06 4.90
CA TYR A 76 -3.81 4.65 5.26
C TYR A 76 -2.58 4.40 6.12
N ALA A 77 -2.56 3.31 6.88
CA ALA A 77 -1.35 2.85 7.55
C ALA A 77 -1.14 1.33 7.41
N VAL A 78 0.10 0.94 7.17
CA VAL A 78 0.55 -0.46 7.23
C VAL A 78 1.85 -0.51 8.03
N ASN A 79 1.91 -1.38 9.04
CA ASN A 79 3.06 -1.56 9.90
C ASN A 79 3.60 -0.23 10.48
N GLY A 80 2.69 0.66 10.91
CA GLY A 80 3.01 2.00 11.42
C GLY A 80 3.32 3.05 10.34
N ILE A 81 3.61 2.66 9.09
CA ILE A 81 3.89 3.58 7.98
C ILE A 81 2.58 4.18 7.47
N ARG A 82 2.45 5.51 7.57
CA ARG A 82 1.29 6.26 7.08
C ARG A 82 1.52 6.81 5.68
N PHE A 83 0.53 6.67 4.81
CA PHE A 83 0.63 7.14 3.42
C PHE A 83 -0.73 7.51 2.82
N LYS A 84 -0.69 8.33 1.77
CA LYS A 84 -1.80 8.53 0.83
C LYS A 84 -1.49 7.80 -0.46
N VAL A 85 -2.50 7.25 -1.12
CA VAL A 85 -2.33 6.56 -2.41
C VAL A 85 -3.00 7.39 -3.49
N LYS A 86 -2.34 7.54 -4.63
CA LYS A 86 -2.90 8.16 -5.83
C LYS A 86 -2.74 7.21 -7.01
N SER A 87 -3.75 7.13 -7.86
CA SER A 87 -3.63 6.51 -9.18
C SER A 87 -3.54 7.55 -10.29
N ASP A 88 -2.86 7.22 -11.39
CA ASP A 88 -2.73 8.09 -12.57
C ASP A 88 -3.33 7.44 -13.83
N VAL A 89 -4.59 7.02 -13.71
CA VAL A 89 -5.36 6.41 -14.82
C VAL A 89 -6.24 7.43 -15.54
N GLY A 90 -6.51 8.58 -14.89
CA GLY A 90 -7.54 9.53 -15.30
C GLY A 90 -8.95 8.99 -15.02
N THR A 91 -9.97 9.64 -15.61
CA THR A 91 -11.39 9.30 -15.38
C THR A 91 -11.92 8.21 -16.32
N SER A 92 -11.19 7.87 -17.38
CA SER A 92 -11.55 6.80 -18.29
C SER A 92 -10.37 6.32 -19.14
N PHE A 93 -10.41 5.05 -19.55
CA PHE A 93 -9.44 4.45 -20.47
C PHE A 93 -10.15 3.70 -21.60
N PRO A 94 -9.54 3.63 -22.81
CA PRO A 94 -10.12 2.89 -23.93
C PRO A 94 -9.99 1.39 -23.70
N VAL A 95 -10.90 0.63 -24.31
CA VAL A 95 -10.76 -0.83 -24.38
C VAL A 95 -9.94 -1.18 -25.62
N SER A 96 -8.75 -1.74 -25.42
CA SER A 96 -7.89 -2.20 -26.51
C SER A 96 -8.27 -3.61 -26.98
N ASN A 97 -7.85 -3.97 -28.20
CA ASN A 97 -7.99 -5.31 -28.80
C ASN A 97 -9.43 -5.75 -29.12
N LEU A 98 -10.30 -4.81 -29.49
CA LEU A 98 -11.62 -5.12 -30.03
C LEU A 98 -11.56 -5.22 -31.55
N ASN A 99 -11.88 -6.40 -32.08
CA ASN A 99 -12.25 -6.57 -33.49
C ASN A 99 -13.78 -6.51 -33.56
N TYR A 100 -14.31 -5.40 -34.06
CA TYR A 100 -15.73 -5.24 -34.31
C TYR A 100 -16.04 -5.45 -35.78
N GLU A 101 -16.99 -6.33 -36.07
CA GLU A 101 -17.52 -6.51 -37.43
C GLU A 101 -18.89 -5.84 -37.56
N LEU A 102 -18.93 -4.71 -38.29
CA LEU A 102 -20.13 -3.91 -38.53
C LEU A 102 -21.25 -4.70 -39.24
N ILE A 103 -20.89 -5.70 -40.06
CA ILE A 103 -21.81 -6.42 -40.96
C ILE A 103 -22.45 -7.63 -40.26
N SER A 104 -21.70 -8.35 -39.42
CA SER A 104 -22.20 -9.52 -38.68
C SER A 104 -22.78 -9.14 -37.31
N GLY A 105 -22.49 -7.94 -36.81
CA GLY A 105 -22.84 -7.52 -35.45
C GLY A 105 -22.09 -8.30 -34.36
N ALA A 106 -21.09 -9.10 -34.76
CA ALA A 106 -20.27 -9.87 -33.83
C ALA A 106 -19.34 -8.92 -33.07
N SER A 107 -19.50 -8.86 -31.75
CA SER A 107 -18.46 -8.36 -30.85
C SER A 107 -17.68 -9.54 -30.32
N ASN A 108 -16.35 -9.46 -30.44
CA ASN A 108 -15.49 -10.44 -29.79
C ASN A 108 -15.47 -10.19 -28.28
N ASP A 109 -15.56 -11.27 -27.51
CA ASP A 109 -15.24 -11.28 -26.09
C ASP A 109 -13.80 -10.79 -25.91
N VAL A 110 -13.62 -9.72 -25.12
CA VAL A 110 -12.28 -9.37 -24.63
C VAL A 110 -12.11 -10.09 -23.32
N ALA A 111 -11.21 -11.06 -23.31
CA ALA A 111 -11.03 -11.96 -22.17
C ALA A 111 -10.55 -11.23 -20.90
N VAL A 112 -9.85 -10.10 -21.04
CA VAL A 112 -9.27 -9.36 -19.91
C VAL A 112 -9.13 -7.87 -20.22
N ILE A 113 -9.57 -6.99 -19.31
CA ILE A 113 -9.20 -5.57 -19.31
C ILE A 113 -7.77 -5.48 -18.78
N ASN A 114 -6.78 -5.71 -19.65
CA ASN A 114 -5.36 -5.74 -19.26
C ASN A 114 -4.81 -4.31 -19.12
N LYS A 115 -5.25 -3.62 -18.06
CA LYS A 115 -4.91 -2.21 -17.82
C LYS A 115 -3.97 -2.08 -16.62
N VAL A 116 -2.77 -1.56 -16.89
CA VAL A 116 -1.84 -1.17 -15.83
C VAL A 116 -2.34 0.10 -15.15
N VAL A 117 -2.42 0.06 -13.83
CA VAL A 117 -2.78 1.18 -12.95
C VAL A 117 -1.52 1.58 -12.18
N PRO A 118 -0.87 2.69 -12.57
CA PRO A 118 0.23 3.23 -11.79
C PRO A 118 -0.29 3.79 -10.46
N MET A 119 0.46 3.55 -9.40
CA MET A 119 0.16 3.99 -8.04
C MET A 119 1.34 4.75 -7.45
N VAL A 120 1.04 5.87 -6.81
CA VAL A 120 2.00 6.67 -6.05
C VAL A 120 1.59 6.67 -4.58
N PHE A 121 2.51 6.27 -3.72
CA PHE A 121 2.37 6.23 -2.27
C PHE A 121 3.13 7.42 -1.68
N ASP A 122 2.41 8.43 -1.20
CA ASP A 122 2.97 9.64 -0.59
C ASP A 122 3.00 9.49 0.94
N TYR A 123 4.18 9.53 1.57
CA TYR A 123 4.29 9.35 3.01
C TYR A 123 3.79 10.56 3.81
N VAL A 124 3.17 10.28 4.96
CA VAL A 124 2.64 11.30 5.87
C VAL A 124 3.34 11.18 7.22
N LEU A 125 3.83 12.31 7.75
CA LEU A 125 4.47 12.38 9.07
C LEU A 125 3.50 12.05 10.20
N GLU A 126 3.99 11.40 11.25
CA GLU A 126 3.22 11.11 12.45
C GLU A 126 2.69 12.39 13.13
N GLY A 127 1.47 12.32 13.67
CA GLY A 127 0.82 13.43 14.38
C GLY A 127 -0.06 14.36 13.52
N ARG A 128 -0.11 14.16 12.20
CA ARG A 128 -1.11 14.80 11.31
C ARG A 128 -1.91 13.73 10.58
N ASN A 129 -3.22 13.92 10.46
CA ASN A 129 -4.20 13.02 9.80
C ASN A 129 -4.25 11.61 10.39
N VAL A 130 -5.34 11.30 11.09
CA VAL A 130 -5.61 9.95 11.61
C VAL A 130 -5.86 9.02 10.41
N PRO A 131 -5.16 7.87 10.31
CA PRO A 131 -5.43 6.93 9.23
C PRO A 131 -6.85 6.40 9.30
N THR A 132 -7.55 6.41 8.17
CA THR A 132 -8.91 5.91 7.99
C THR A 132 -8.96 4.39 8.12
N THR A 133 -7.88 3.70 7.72
CA THR A 133 -7.76 2.25 7.86
C THR A 133 -6.31 1.87 8.12
N GLN A 134 -6.11 0.87 8.98
CA GLN A 134 -4.79 0.43 9.43
C GLN A 134 -4.69 -1.09 9.36
N GLY A 135 -3.51 -1.57 8.95
CA GLY A 135 -3.15 -2.99 8.96
C GLY A 135 -1.77 -3.21 9.59
N ASN A 136 -1.52 -4.41 10.10
CA ASN A 136 -0.22 -4.79 10.63
C ASN A 136 0.75 -5.12 9.47
N ASP A 137 0.59 -6.28 8.83
CA ASP A 137 1.46 -6.70 7.72
C ASP A 137 0.90 -6.27 6.35
N THR A 138 -0.42 -6.33 6.22
CA THR A 138 -1.17 -5.97 5.01
C THR A 138 -2.41 -5.17 5.36
N LEU A 139 -2.86 -4.34 4.43
CA LEU A 139 -4.11 -3.59 4.53
C LEU A 139 -4.98 -3.85 3.31
N THR A 140 -6.23 -4.24 3.52
CA THR A 140 -7.22 -4.33 2.45
C THR A 140 -8.11 -3.09 2.43
N VAL A 141 -8.03 -2.33 1.34
CA VAL A 141 -8.91 -1.21 1.04
C VAL A 141 -10.04 -1.72 0.15
N LYS A 142 -11.26 -1.75 0.70
CA LYS A 142 -12.45 -2.17 -0.06
C LYS A 142 -12.91 -1.08 -1.01
N ASP A 143 -13.48 -1.50 -2.14
CA ASP A 143 -14.05 -0.62 -3.16
C ASP A 143 -13.07 0.48 -3.62
N ALA A 144 -11.77 0.15 -3.61
CA ALA A 144 -10.69 1.08 -3.90
C ALA A 144 -10.83 1.70 -5.30
N PHE A 145 -11.21 0.87 -6.28
CA PHE A 145 -11.59 1.35 -7.60
C PHE A 145 -12.94 0.78 -8.01
N VAL A 146 -13.71 1.60 -8.73
CA VAL A 146 -14.90 1.14 -9.44
C VAL A 146 -14.70 1.44 -10.92
N ILE A 147 -14.79 0.41 -11.75
CA ILE A 147 -14.73 0.54 -13.19
C ILE A 147 -16.14 0.30 -13.73
N THR A 148 -16.67 1.26 -14.48
CA THR A 148 -17.98 1.12 -15.12
C THR A 148 -17.90 1.35 -16.60
N THR A 149 -18.91 0.87 -17.29
CA THR A 149 -19.02 0.98 -18.74
C THR A 149 -19.53 2.37 -19.11
N ALA A 150 -18.92 3.03 -20.09
CA ALA A 150 -19.43 4.33 -20.55
C ALA A 150 -20.87 4.20 -21.07
N LYS A 151 -21.64 5.30 -20.93
CA LYS A 151 -22.97 5.38 -21.53
C LYS A 151 -22.84 5.38 -23.05
N CYS A 152 -23.74 4.66 -23.70
CA CYS A 152 -23.79 4.59 -25.15
C CYS A 152 -24.76 5.66 -25.66
N GLU A 153 -24.24 6.67 -26.36
CA GLU A 153 -25.01 7.85 -26.79
C GLU A 153 -25.67 7.70 -28.18
N SER A 154 -25.50 6.55 -28.85
CA SER A 154 -25.97 6.34 -30.23
C SER A 154 -27.31 5.58 -30.33
N ILE A 155 -28.05 5.85 -31.40
CA ILE A 155 -29.26 5.07 -31.74
C ILE A 155 -28.81 3.63 -32.08
N GLY A 156 -29.33 2.65 -31.34
CA GLY A 156 -28.98 1.22 -31.46
C GLY A 156 -28.33 0.59 -30.22
N CYS A 157 -28.04 1.36 -29.18
CA CYS A 157 -27.50 0.82 -27.93
C CYS A 157 -28.50 -0.06 -27.16
N TRP A 158 -29.80 0.00 -27.47
CA TRP A 158 -30.84 -0.78 -26.79
C TRP A 158 -30.68 -2.30 -26.87
N LEU A 159 -29.82 -2.79 -27.78
CA LEU A 159 -29.58 -4.22 -28.00
C LEU A 159 -28.52 -4.78 -27.05
N PHE A 160 -27.72 -3.90 -26.44
CA PHE A 160 -26.65 -4.26 -25.52
C PHE A 160 -27.13 -3.93 -24.11
N GLY A 161 -27.39 -4.98 -23.32
CA GLY A 161 -28.10 -4.93 -22.03
C GLY A 161 -27.45 -4.09 -20.93
N ASP A 162 -27.82 -4.41 -19.68
CA ASP A 162 -27.47 -3.63 -18.50
C ASP A 162 -25.96 -3.36 -18.36
N ALA A 163 -25.62 -2.16 -17.87
CA ALA A 163 -24.26 -1.75 -17.58
C ALA A 163 -23.60 -2.68 -16.56
N GLY A 164 -22.37 -3.14 -16.88
CA GLY A 164 -21.54 -3.91 -15.96
C GLY A 164 -20.68 -2.99 -15.08
N SER A 165 -20.40 -3.43 -13.85
CA SER A 165 -19.43 -2.77 -12.96
C SER A 165 -18.39 -3.74 -12.42
N TYR A 166 -17.15 -3.28 -12.34
CA TYR A 166 -16.10 -3.99 -11.65
C TYR A 166 -15.73 -3.23 -10.38
N ILE A 167 -15.70 -3.97 -9.29
CA ILE A 167 -15.35 -3.45 -7.98
C ILE A 167 -14.00 -4.04 -7.60
N VAL A 168 -13.03 -3.19 -7.35
CA VAL A 168 -11.67 -3.61 -7.06
C VAL A 168 -11.34 -3.28 -5.62
N ASP A 169 -11.06 -4.32 -4.84
CA ASP A 169 -10.44 -4.18 -3.54
C ASP A 169 -8.91 -4.21 -3.73
N LEU A 170 -8.18 -3.38 -2.98
CA LEU A 170 -6.72 -3.36 -2.99
C LEU A 170 -6.18 -3.96 -1.71
N ASN A 171 -5.33 -4.97 -1.84
CA ASN A 171 -4.53 -5.48 -0.74
C ASN A 171 -3.11 -4.91 -0.82
N ILE A 172 -2.79 -4.01 0.10
CA ILE A 172 -1.54 -3.24 0.13
C ILE A 172 -0.59 -3.88 1.14
N SER A 173 0.65 -4.10 0.71
CA SER A 173 1.74 -4.62 1.53
C SER A 173 3.02 -3.79 1.34
N ILE A 174 3.92 -3.84 2.32
CA ILE A 174 5.15 -3.07 2.29
C ILE A 174 6.35 -4.02 2.22
N LYS A 175 7.17 -3.85 1.18
CA LYS A 175 8.45 -4.53 1.08
C LYS A 175 9.48 -3.83 1.95
N HIS A 176 9.81 -4.42 3.08
CA HIS A 176 10.82 -3.88 3.98
C HIS A 176 12.22 -3.89 3.33
N ARG A 177 12.90 -2.74 3.33
CA ARG A 177 14.34 -2.67 3.06
C ARG A 177 15.12 -2.96 4.34
N LYS A 178 16.30 -3.56 4.19
CA LYS A 178 17.26 -3.65 5.29
C LYS A 178 17.70 -2.24 5.65
N THR A 179 17.33 -1.77 6.83
CA THR A 179 17.87 -0.52 7.39
C THR A 179 19.37 -0.68 7.58
N THR A 180 20.14 0.25 7.04
CA THR A 180 21.57 0.38 7.33
C THR A 180 21.76 1.49 8.34
N CYS A 181 22.32 1.13 9.49
CA CYS A 181 22.66 2.08 10.55
C CYS A 181 24.17 2.07 10.75
N GLU A 182 24.76 3.25 10.86
CA GLU A 182 26.16 3.44 11.25
C GLU A 182 26.23 4.08 12.64
N PHE A 183 27.24 3.68 13.42
CA PHE A 183 27.57 4.40 14.64
C PHE A 183 28.07 5.79 14.28
N LEU A 184 27.55 6.82 14.98
CA LEU A 184 28.04 8.19 14.79
C LEU A 184 29.49 8.36 15.27
N SER A 185 29.94 7.49 16.18
CA SER A 185 31.30 7.48 16.67
C SER A 185 31.89 6.07 16.59
N PRO A 186 33.16 5.90 16.17
CA PRO A 186 33.85 4.63 16.29
C PRO A 186 34.18 4.28 17.76
N HIS A 187 34.13 5.26 18.67
CA HIS A 187 34.48 5.08 20.08
C HIS A 187 33.45 5.78 20.97
N TYR A 188 32.89 5.02 21.92
CA TYR A 188 32.02 5.56 22.98
C TYR A 188 32.74 5.38 24.32
N PHE A 189 32.76 6.44 25.13
CA PHE A 189 33.34 6.42 26.46
C PHE A 189 32.23 6.51 27.49
N ILE A 190 32.01 5.43 28.23
CA ILE A 190 31.03 5.40 29.33
C ILE A 190 31.81 5.64 30.62
N LYS A 191 31.59 6.81 31.23
CA LYS A 191 32.18 7.13 32.53
C LYS A 191 31.26 6.66 33.65
N MET A 192 31.72 5.71 34.44
CA MET A 192 31.03 5.32 35.68
C MET A 192 31.10 6.46 36.72
N GLU A 193 30.07 6.56 37.56
CA GLU A 193 30.15 7.45 38.71
C GLU A 193 31.17 6.93 39.72
N ASP A 194 31.82 7.85 40.44
CA ASP A 194 32.71 7.49 41.53
C ASP A 194 31.87 6.88 42.66
N VAL A 195 32.28 5.70 43.14
CA VAL A 195 31.64 5.00 44.27
C VAL A 195 32.66 4.84 45.38
N THR A 196 32.26 5.15 46.61
CA THR A 196 33.12 4.98 47.77
C THR A 196 33.12 3.53 48.27
N THR A 197 34.21 3.12 48.92
CA THR A 197 34.30 1.79 49.55
C THR A 197 33.24 1.58 50.63
N GLN A 198 32.86 2.64 51.35
CA GLN A 198 31.80 2.60 52.36
C GLN A 198 30.43 2.29 51.74
N GLU A 199 30.11 2.88 50.58
CA GLU A 199 28.85 2.60 49.87
C GLU A 199 28.78 1.17 49.34
N LEU A 200 29.91 0.63 48.85
CA LEU A 200 30.01 -0.77 48.41
C LEU A 200 29.80 -1.74 49.58
N LEU A 201 30.42 -1.46 50.73
CA LEU A 201 30.28 -2.27 51.95
C LEU A 201 28.86 -2.19 52.55
N ALA A 202 28.15 -1.09 52.33
CA ALA A 202 26.76 -0.90 52.76
C ALA A 202 25.73 -1.59 51.84
N GLY A 203 26.16 -2.23 50.74
CA GLY A 203 25.27 -2.90 49.79
C GLY A 203 24.58 -1.98 48.78
N ASN A 204 24.88 -0.67 48.77
CA ASN A 204 24.39 0.30 47.80
C ASN A 204 25.20 0.27 46.49
N GLY A 205 25.48 -0.94 45.98
CA GLY A 205 26.56 -1.21 45.03
C GLY A 205 26.23 -1.05 43.55
N LYS A 206 25.13 -0.39 43.18
CA LYS A 206 24.77 -0.16 41.76
C LYS A 206 24.49 1.32 41.53
N ARG A 207 25.37 1.96 40.75
CA ARG A 207 25.14 3.28 40.17
C ARG A 207 25.16 3.15 38.67
N SER A 208 24.06 3.52 38.03
CA SER A 208 23.93 3.52 36.58
C SER A 208 23.72 4.94 36.09
N LYS A 209 24.57 5.39 35.18
CA LYS A 209 24.30 6.57 34.37
C LYS A 209 23.92 6.11 32.97
N SER A 210 22.85 6.68 32.43
CA SER A 210 22.48 6.45 31.03
C SER A 210 23.44 7.22 30.13
N GLU A 211 24.00 6.55 29.13
CA GLU A 211 24.75 7.16 28.03
C GLU A 211 24.15 6.70 26.71
N ASP A 212 23.91 7.64 25.80
CA ASP A 212 23.24 7.35 24.53
C ASP A 212 24.25 6.90 23.47
N ILE A 213 24.05 5.68 22.97
CA ILE A 213 24.72 5.21 21.75
C ILE A 213 23.94 5.76 20.55
N LYS A 214 24.51 6.78 19.89
CA LYS A 214 23.85 7.45 18.77
C LYS A 214 24.16 6.77 17.45
N LEU A 215 23.12 6.37 16.73
CA LEU A 215 23.20 5.80 15.40
C LEU A 215 22.69 6.80 14.35
N ARG A 216 23.31 6.79 13.17
CA ARG A 216 22.71 7.39 11.96
C ARG A 216 22.17 6.26 11.12
N CYS A 217 20.85 6.21 10.97
CA CYS A 217 20.17 5.23 10.14
C CYS A 217 19.65 5.88 8.87
N ASP A 218 19.70 5.16 7.76
CA ASP A 218 19.06 5.52 6.48
C ASP A 218 17.54 5.31 6.48
N GLY A 219 16.91 5.45 7.65
CA GLY A 219 15.47 5.28 7.81
C GLY A 219 14.67 6.32 7.01
N ILE A 220 13.48 5.93 6.59
CA ILE A 220 12.56 6.79 5.87
C ILE A 220 11.87 7.68 6.89
N HIS A 221 12.31 8.94 7.03
CA HIS A 221 11.74 9.95 7.95
C HIS A 221 11.43 9.45 9.37
N GLY A 222 12.19 8.48 9.89
CA GLY A 222 11.95 7.88 11.20
C GLY A 222 10.72 6.95 11.30
N ILE A 223 10.11 6.56 10.17
CA ILE A 223 8.84 5.82 10.11
C ILE A 223 9.05 4.32 9.82
N ALA A 224 10.13 3.96 9.12
CA ALA A 224 10.36 2.58 8.68
C ALA A 224 11.83 2.20 8.83
N SER A 225 12.21 1.82 10.05
CA SER A 225 13.43 1.04 10.28
C SER A 225 13.05 -0.24 11.00
N ASN A 226 13.60 -1.37 10.53
CA ASN A 226 13.58 -2.58 11.36
C ASN A 226 14.20 -2.24 12.72
N PRO A 227 13.71 -2.81 13.83
CA PRO A 227 14.27 -2.54 15.15
C PRO A 227 15.78 -2.85 15.14
N VAL A 228 16.57 -1.93 15.66
CA VAL A 228 18.02 -2.09 15.78
C VAL A 228 18.32 -2.73 17.13
N THR A 229 19.04 -3.84 17.12
CA THR A 229 19.55 -4.47 18.35
C THR A 229 21.05 -4.24 18.45
N VAL A 230 21.49 -3.71 19.60
CA VAL A 230 22.92 -3.57 19.92
C VAL A 230 23.32 -4.74 20.81
N LYS A 231 24.42 -5.42 20.46
CA LYS A 231 25.01 -6.49 21.26
C LYS A 231 26.45 -6.14 21.57
N ILE A 232 26.80 -6.14 22.86
CA ILE A 232 28.20 -6.12 23.32
C ILE A 232 28.65 -7.58 23.36
N SER A 233 29.72 -7.93 22.65
CA SER A 233 30.11 -9.32 22.43
C SER A 233 31.55 -9.66 22.82
N ASP A 234 32.35 -8.65 23.15
CA ASP A 234 33.76 -8.80 23.52
C ASP A 234 33.99 -8.20 24.91
N GLY A 235 34.92 -8.78 25.67
CA GLY A 235 35.24 -8.41 27.05
C GLY A 235 35.37 -9.60 28.01
N ASP A 236 36.02 -9.36 29.15
CA ASP A 236 36.17 -10.35 30.22
C ASP A 236 34.94 -10.33 31.11
N TRP A 237 33.96 -11.17 30.79
CA TRP A 237 32.71 -11.27 31.55
C TRP A 237 32.84 -12.26 32.72
N ASP A 238 32.01 -12.07 33.74
CA ASP A 238 31.83 -13.05 34.80
C ASP A 238 31.24 -14.38 34.25
N ALA A 239 31.25 -15.43 35.08
CA ALA A 239 30.81 -16.77 34.64
C ALA A 239 29.35 -16.81 34.14
N ASN A 240 28.52 -15.84 34.53
CA ASN A 240 27.12 -15.74 34.13
C ASN A 240 26.91 -14.83 32.91
N GLY A 241 27.95 -14.16 32.41
CA GLY A 241 27.86 -13.23 31.28
C GLY A 241 27.07 -11.95 31.58
N GLN A 242 26.96 -11.56 32.85
CA GLN A 242 26.15 -10.43 33.31
C GLN A 242 26.99 -9.21 33.70
N ILE A 243 28.23 -9.43 34.14
CA ILE A 243 29.11 -8.37 34.66
C ILE A 243 30.42 -8.36 33.87
N LEU A 244 30.76 -7.22 33.27
CA LEU A 244 32.06 -7.01 32.65
C LEU A 244 33.09 -6.71 33.75
N LEU A 245 34.08 -7.59 33.89
CA LEU A 245 35.06 -7.53 34.97
C LEU A 245 36.09 -6.43 34.74
N ASN A 246 36.54 -5.81 35.82
CA ASN A 246 37.71 -4.93 35.77
C ASN A 246 39.00 -5.75 35.63
N THR A 247 39.70 -5.59 34.51
CA THR A 247 40.91 -6.36 34.18
C THR A 247 42.21 -5.57 34.39
N ILE A 248 42.10 -4.33 34.86
CA ILE A 248 43.27 -3.50 35.16
C ILE A 248 44.03 -4.09 36.36
N SER A 249 45.31 -4.40 36.17
CA SER A 249 46.14 -5.10 37.17
C SER A 249 46.26 -4.38 38.51
N THR A 250 46.25 -3.04 38.50
CA THR A 250 46.24 -2.17 39.69
C THR A 250 44.84 -1.67 40.05
N GLY A 251 43.82 -2.14 39.35
CA GLY A 251 42.44 -1.72 39.52
C GLY A 251 41.76 -2.35 40.73
N SER A 252 40.59 -1.82 41.06
CA SER A 252 39.70 -2.36 42.08
C SER A 252 39.29 -3.80 41.75
N LYS A 253 39.36 -4.69 42.74
CA LYS A 253 38.95 -6.11 42.64
C LYS A 253 37.49 -6.27 43.06
N ASN A 254 36.82 -7.31 42.55
CA ASN A 254 35.41 -7.64 42.84
C ASN A 254 34.41 -6.52 42.48
N VAL A 255 34.75 -5.71 41.47
CA VAL A 255 33.88 -4.70 40.87
C VAL A 255 33.83 -4.92 39.36
N GLY A 256 32.71 -4.55 38.75
CA GLY A 256 32.51 -4.68 37.30
C GLY A 256 31.33 -3.83 36.83
N PHE A 257 31.21 -3.72 35.52
CA PHE A 257 30.16 -2.98 34.82
C PHE A 257 28.99 -3.89 34.45
#